data_AF-A0AA96EVQ1-F1
#
_entry.id   AF-A0AA96EVQ1-F1
#
_cell.length_a   1.000
_cell.length_b   1.000
_cell.length_c   1.000
_cell.angle_alpha   90.00
_cell.angle_beta   90.00
_cell.angle_gamma   90.00
#
_symmetry.space_group_name_H-M   'P 1'
#
loop_
_entity.id
_entity.type
_entity.pdbx_description
1 polymer ?
#
loop_
_entity_poly.entity_id
_entity_poly.type
_entity_poly.pdbx_seq_one_letter_code
_entity_poly.pdbx_strand_id
1 'polypeptide(L)'
;MNEFKLDNHPKIDSGFVAPEHYFDTLSSKINAQLAKEEPKVISFYQRNKKTFFAVAAVMVIALCIPFFMQKPKTVSELDQNAIEDYISYNTKMTPYELAEYLDAEDIEKLKVDFEIQDDVLEESLLNSINVEHYIVN
;
A
#
# COMPACT_ATOMS: atom_id res chain seq x y z
N MET A 1 50.27 93.80 21.10
CA MET A 1 49.70 92.82 20.16
C MET A 1 48.58 93.51 19.40
N ASN A 2 48.63 93.53 18.07
CA ASN A 2 47.59 94.16 17.25
C ASN A 2 46.38 93.22 17.14
N GLU A 3 45.16 93.78 17.16
CA GLU A 3 43.92 93.02 17.01
C GLU A 3 43.84 92.35 15.64
N PHE A 4 43.71 91.03 15.63
CA PHE A 4 43.47 90.26 14.42
C PHE A 4 41.98 90.35 14.06
N LYS A 5 41.64 91.18 13.06
CA LYS A 5 40.26 91.36 12.58
C LYS A 5 39.97 90.38 11.44
N LEU A 6 39.17 89.35 11.69
CA LEU A 6 38.80 88.29 10.74
C LEU A 6 38.00 88.79 9.53
N ASP A 7 37.41 89.98 9.64
CA ASP A 7 36.34 90.44 8.74
C ASP A 7 36.85 90.96 7.38
N ASN A 8 38.17 91.16 7.25
CA ASN A 8 38.79 91.80 6.07
C ASN A 8 39.59 90.84 5.17
N HIS A 9 39.53 89.53 5.40
CA HIS A 9 40.17 88.56 4.52
C HIS A 9 39.21 88.07 3.43
N PRO A 10 39.66 87.90 2.16
CA PRO A 10 38.84 87.29 1.13
C PRO A 10 38.45 85.89 1.58
N LYS A 11 37.14 85.66 1.72
CA LYS A 11 36.57 84.37 2.11
C LYS A 11 37.01 83.35 1.06
N ILE A 12 37.83 82.39 1.45
CA ILE A 12 38.32 81.35 0.54
C ILE A 12 37.10 80.53 0.13
N ASP A 13 36.79 80.50 -1.17
CA ASP A 13 35.71 79.66 -1.68
C ASP A 13 36.05 78.18 -1.41
N SER A 14 35.09 77.46 -0.85
CA SER A 14 35.24 76.03 -0.58
C SER A 14 35.54 75.30 -1.88
N GLY A 15 36.68 74.59 -1.96
CA GLY A 15 37.03 73.76 -3.12
C GLY A 15 36.07 72.57 -3.33
N PHE A 16 35.20 72.31 -2.37
CA PHE A 16 34.08 71.39 -2.48
C PHE A 16 32.77 72.17 -2.46
N VAL A 17 32.24 72.44 -3.66
CA VAL A 17 30.88 72.93 -3.86
C VAL A 17 30.03 71.77 -4.34
N ALA A 18 28.94 71.49 -3.62
CA ALA A 18 27.99 70.48 -4.07
C ALA A 18 27.35 70.94 -5.39
N PRO A 19 27.18 70.04 -6.38
CA PRO A 19 26.50 70.39 -7.61
C PRO A 19 25.10 70.93 -7.36
N GLU A 20 24.65 71.84 -8.23
CA GLU A 20 23.30 72.39 -8.19
C GLU A 20 22.28 71.24 -8.21
N HIS A 21 21.28 71.31 -7.31
CA HIS A 21 20.23 70.30 -7.16
C HIS A 21 20.69 68.87 -6.77
N TYR A 22 21.91 68.71 -6.26
CA TYR A 22 22.40 67.40 -5.78
C TYR A 22 21.50 66.81 -4.69
N PHE A 23 21.20 67.60 -3.65
CA PHE A 23 20.39 67.15 -2.51
C PHE A 23 18.91 66.97 -2.85
N ASP A 24 18.40 67.69 -3.84
CA ASP A 24 17.02 67.56 -4.33
C ASP A 24 16.78 66.19 -4.98
N THR A 25 17.78 65.67 -5.71
CA THR A 25 17.69 64.38 -6.41
C THR A 25 18.20 63.19 -5.59
N LEU A 26 18.89 63.43 -4.47
CA LEU A 26 19.51 62.40 -3.63
C LEU A 26 18.47 61.42 -3.08
N SER A 27 17.38 61.92 -2.51
CA SER A 27 16.32 61.09 -1.94
C SER A 27 15.68 60.18 -3.00
N SER A 28 15.43 60.70 -4.20
CA SER A 28 14.90 59.93 -5.32
C SER A 28 15.87 58.83 -5.78
N LYS A 29 17.18 59.11 -5.81
CA LYS A 29 18.21 58.12 -6.20
C LYS A 29 18.32 56.99 -5.19
N ILE A 30 18.30 57.32 -3.89
CA ILE A 30 18.32 56.33 -2.82
C ILE A 30 17.08 55.44 -2.90
N ASN A 31 15.88 56.03 -2.96
CA ASN A 31 14.64 55.26 -3.05
C ASN A 31 14.56 54.39 -4.32
N ALA A 32 15.06 54.88 -5.47
CA ALA A 32 15.11 54.09 -6.70
C ALA A 32 16.07 52.88 -6.61
N GLN A 33 17.13 52.98 -5.80
CA GLN A 33 18.04 51.86 -5.53
C GLN A 33 17.47 50.87 -4.52
N LEU A 34 16.69 51.33 -3.53
CA LEU A 34 16.00 50.45 -2.58
C LEU A 34 14.77 49.74 -3.17
N ALA A 35 14.08 50.35 -4.14
CA ALA A 35 12.84 49.82 -4.72
C ALA A 35 13.07 48.65 -5.70
N LYS A 36 14.32 48.25 -5.96
CA LYS A 36 14.66 47.17 -6.87
C LYS A 36 15.35 46.05 -6.11
N GLU A 37 14.55 45.17 -5.53
CA GLU A 37 14.73 43.72 -5.57
C GLU A 37 13.57 43.09 -4.79
N GLU A 38 12.42 42.94 -5.46
CA GLU A 38 11.41 42.01 -4.97
C GLU A 38 12.07 40.63 -4.89
N PRO A 39 12.03 39.94 -3.73
CA PRO A 39 12.62 38.62 -3.63
C PRO A 39 11.95 37.73 -4.67
N LYS A 40 12.77 37.04 -5.49
CA LYS A 40 12.30 36.13 -6.53
C LYS A 40 11.56 34.95 -5.88
N VAL A 41 10.28 35.13 -5.59
CA VAL A 41 9.40 34.13 -4.98
C VAL A 41 9.03 33.08 -6.02
N ILE A 42 9.93 32.11 -6.20
CA ILE A 42 9.58 30.89 -6.92
C ILE A 42 8.70 30.03 -6.03
N SER A 43 7.47 29.78 -6.45
CA SER A 43 6.56 28.90 -5.72
C SER A 43 7.18 27.51 -5.55
N PHE A 44 7.20 27.00 -4.31
CA PHE A 44 7.82 25.72 -3.95
C PHE A 44 7.26 24.56 -4.79
N TYR A 45 5.97 24.62 -5.11
CA TYR A 45 5.29 23.65 -5.96
C TYR A 45 5.83 23.64 -7.40
N GLN A 46 6.16 24.80 -7.99
CA GLN A 46 6.68 24.86 -9.36
C GLN A 46 8.09 24.30 -9.48
N ARG A 47 8.92 24.41 -8.44
CA ARG A 47 10.29 23.87 -8.44
C ARG A 47 10.31 22.34 -8.42
N ASN A 48 9.35 21.73 -7.73
CA ASN A 48 9.36 20.31 -7.39
C ASN A 48 8.32 19.49 -8.17
N LYS A 49 7.70 20.04 -9.23
CA LYS A 49 6.71 19.30 -10.03
C LYS A 49 7.23 17.94 -10.51
N LYS A 50 8.47 17.90 -11.01
CA LYS A 50 9.08 16.67 -11.53
C LYS A 50 9.28 15.61 -10.44
N THR A 51 9.67 16.01 -9.22
CA THR A 51 9.83 15.07 -8.10
C THR A 51 8.47 14.59 -7.59
N PHE A 52 7.47 15.47 -7.60
CA PHE A 52 6.09 15.09 -7.26
C PHE A 52 5.52 14.05 -8.25
N PHE A 53 5.73 14.25 -9.55
CA PHE A 53 5.36 13.27 -10.56
C PHE A 53 6.16 11.96 -10.45
N ALA A 54 7.46 12.03 -10.11
CA ALA A 54 8.28 10.84 -9.91
C ALA A 54 7.78 10.00 -8.71
N VAL A 55 7.46 10.65 -7.58
CA VAL A 55 6.89 9.98 -6.40
C VAL A 55 5.52 9.37 -6.73
N ALA A 56 4.67 10.08 -7.46
CA ALA A 56 3.38 9.57 -7.91
C ALA A 56 3.52 8.33 -8.80
N ALA A 57 4.46 8.33 -9.75
CA ALA A 57 4.71 7.19 -10.62
C ALA A 57 5.17 5.95 -9.84
N VAL A 58 6.06 6.11 -8.86
CA VAL A 58 6.51 5.01 -7.98
C VAL A 58 5.34 4.45 -7.16
N MET A 59 4.46 5.31 -6.64
CA MET A 59 3.28 4.89 -5.89
C MET A 59 2.31 4.06 -6.76
N VAL A 60 2.08 4.47 -8.01
CA VAL A 60 1.24 3.72 -8.97
C VAL A 60 1.86 2.36 -9.26
N ILE A 61 3.18 2.30 -9.51
CA ILE A 61 3.88 1.04 -9.73
C ILE A 61 3.75 0.14 -8.50
N ALA A 62 3.98 0.68 -7.29
CA ALA A 62 3.87 -0.07 -6.03
C ALA A 62 2.48 -0.67 -5.80
N LEU A 63 1.41 0.05 -6.18
CA LEU A 63 0.05 -0.45 -6.11
C LEU A 63 -0.26 -1.54 -7.16
N CYS A 64 0.44 -1.53 -8.30
CA CYS A 64 0.30 -2.56 -9.32
C CYS A 64 1.03 -3.87 -8.96
N ILE A 65 2.13 -3.82 -8.20
CA ILE A 65 2.92 -5.01 -7.79
C ILE A 65 2.05 -6.15 -7.21
N PRO A 66 1.17 -5.92 -6.21
CA PRO A 66 0.39 -7.01 -5.62
C PRO A 66 -0.52 -7.68 -6.64
N PHE A 67 -0.99 -6.97 -7.68
CA PHE A 67 -1.86 -7.51 -8.72
C PHE A 67 -1.13 -8.47 -9.65
N PHE A 68 0.12 -8.16 -10.02
CA PHE A 68 0.97 -9.04 -10.83
C PHE A 68 1.55 -10.22 -10.03
N MET A 69 1.74 -10.04 -8.73
CA MET A 69 2.25 -11.09 -7.82
C MET A 69 1.16 -12.03 -7.32
N GLN A 70 -0.13 -11.81 -7.67
CA GLN A 70 -1.17 -12.81 -7.41
C GLN A 70 -0.89 -14.02 -8.29
N LYS A 71 -0.27 -15.04 -7.71
CA LYS A 71 -0.22 -16.36 -8.35
C LYS A 71 -1.67 -16.83 -8.51
N PRO A 72 -2.08 -17.35 -9.68
CA PRO A 72 -3.35 -18.05 -9.76
C PRO A 72 -3.31 -19.16 -8.72
N LYS A 73 -4.30 -19.21 -7.83
CA LYS A 73 -4.45 -20.32 -6.90
C LYS A 73 -4.59 -21.60 -7.73
N THR A 74 -3.52 -22.35 -7.86
CA THR A 74 -3.56 -23.69 -8.42
C THR A 74 -4.45 -24.52 -7.51
N VAL A 75 -5.43 -25.22 -8.10
CA VAL A 75 -6.40 -26.08 -7.40
C VAL A 75 -5.72 -27.08 -6.45
N SER A 76 -4.42 -27.33 -6.64
CA SER A 76 -3.56 -28.15 -5.79
C SER A 76 -3.32 -27.61 -4.36
N GLU A 77 -3.70 -26.37 -4.05
CA GLU A 77 -3.63 -25.80 -2.69
C GLU A 77 -5.02 -25.67 -2.02
N LEU A 78 -6.04 -26.38 -2.53
CA LEU A 78 -7.29 -26.50 -1.79
C LEU A 78 -7.03 -27.36 -0.55
N ASP A 79 -7.20 -26.75 0.62
CA ASP A 79 -7.13 -27.44 1.91
C ASP A 79 -8.11 -28.61 1.89
N GLN A 80 -7.63 -29.80 2.27
CA GLN A 80 -8.43 -31.02 2.30
C GLN A 80 -9.69 -30.81 3.15
N ASN A 81 -9.58 -30.07 4.25
CA ASN A 81 -10.71 -29.71 5.11
C ASN A 81 -11.76 -28.86 4.38
N ALA A 82 -11.32 -27.96 3.49
CA ALA A 82 -12.24 -27.13 2.70
C ALA A 82 -13.00 -27.95 1.65
N ILE A 83 -12.35 -28.99 1.08
CA ILE A 83 -13.00 -29.92 0.16
C ILE A 83 -14.01 -30.79 0.93
N GLU A 84 -13.63 -31.31 2.10
CA GLU A 84 -14.51 -32.11 2.96
C GLU A 84 -15.74 -31.32 3.41
N ASP A 85 -15.56 -30.08 3.86
CA ASP A 85 -16.65 -29.17 4.23
C ASP A 85 -17.57 -28.89 3.03
N TYR A 86 -16.98 -28.65 1.85
CA TYR A 86 -17.77 -28.41 0.65
C TYR A 86 -18.60 -29.66 0.27
N ILE A 87 -18.00 -30.85 0.33
CA ILE A 87 -18.68 -32.10 0.01
C ILE A 87 -19.81 -32.37 1.01
N SER A 88 -19.54 -32.20 2.30
CA SER A 88 -20.47 -32.48 3.39
C SER A 88 -21.67 -31.53 3.43
N TYR A 89 -21.45 -30.24 3.18
CA TYR A 89 -22.51 -29.23 3.34
C TYR A 89 -23.15 -28.76 2.04
N ASN A 90 -22.45 -28.87 0.90
CA ASN A 90 -22.89 -28.24 -0.36
C ASN A 90 -23.18 -29.22 -1.49
N THR A 91 -22.99 -30.53 -1.31
CA THR A 91 -23.36 -31.50 -2.34
C THR A 91 -24.78 -32.00 -2.12
N LYS A 92 -25.53 -32.10 -3.21
CA LYS A 92 -26.81 -32.84 -3.25
C LYS A 92 -26.58 -34.34 -3.50
N MET A 93 -25.33 -34.77 -3.42
CA MET A 93 -24.89 -36.10 -3.80
C MET A 93 -25.09 -37.04 -2.63
N THR A 94 -25.62 -38.22 -2.90
CA THR A 94 -25.79 -39.24 -1.87
C THR A 94 -24.49 -40.02 -1.66
N PRO A 95 -24.27 -40.62 -0.48
CA PRO A 95 -23.10 -41.47 -0.24
C PRO A 95 -22.96 -42.63 -1.23
N TYR A 96 -24.08 -43.13 -1.77
CA TYR A 96 -24.11 -44.18 -2.78
C TYR A 96 -23.62 -43.71 -4.14
N GLU A 97 -23.95 -42.48 -4.53
CA GLU A 97 -23.43 -41.88 -5.76
C GLU A 97 -21.93 -41.62 -5.64
N LEU A 98 -21.44 -41.20 -4.46
CA LEU A 98 -20.00 -41.05 -4.23
C LEU A 98 -19.25 -42.38 -4.40
N ALA A 99 -19.82 -43.49 -3.91
CA ALA A 99 -19.25 -44.82 -4.03
C ALA A 99 -19.11 -45.30 -5.48
N GLU A 100 -19.93 -44.81 -6.41
CA GLU A 100 -19.82 -45.14 -7.84
C GLU A 100 -18.56 -44.54 -8.48
N TYR A 101 -18.04 -43.45 -7.91
CA TYR A 101 -16.82 -42.79 -8.39
C TYR A 101 -15.54 -43.32 -7.74
N LEU A 102 -15.63 -44.23 -6.77
CA LEU A 102 -14.47 -44.88 -6.16
C LEU A 102 -14.01 -46.04 -7.03
N ASP A 103 -12.71 -46.09 -7.33
CA ASP A 103 -12.12 -47.23 -8.03
C ASP A 103 -11.71 -48.35 -7.05
N ALA A 104 -11.28 -49.48 -7.61
CA ALA A 104 -10.89 -50.64 -6.81
C ALA A 104 -9.68 -50.36 -5.89
N GLU A 105 -8.78 -49.45 -6.27
CA GLU A 105 -7.61 -49.08 -5.50
C GLU A 105 -7.99 -48.18 -4.31
N ASP A 106 -8.94 -47.27 -4.52
CA ASP A 106 -9.51 -46.40 -3.48
C ASP A 106 -10.26 -47.22 -2.43
N ILE A 107 -11.03 -48.22 -2.86
CA ILE A 107 -11.75 -49.13 -1.95
C ILE A 107 -10.77 -49.94 -1.09
N GLU A 108 -9.65 -50.39 -1.66
CA GLU A 108 -8.61 -51.10 -0.90
C GLU A 108 -7.99 -50.22 0.18
N LYS A 109 -7.74 -48.93 -0.13
CA LYS A 109 -7.20 -47.95 0.83
C LYS A 109 -8.19 -47.59 1.95
N LEU A 110 -9.49 -47.69 1.69
CA LEU A 110 -10.55 -47.46 2.68
C LEU A 110 -10.84 -48.67 3.56
N LYS A 111 -10.24 -49.83 3.27
CA LYS A 111 -10.42 -51.04 4.06
C LYS A 111 -9.81 -50.83 5.45
N VAL A 112 -10.65 -50.45 6.41
CA VAL A 112 -10.27 -50.40 7.82
C VAL A 112 -10.22 -51.83 8.32
N ASP A 113 -9.06 -52.24 8.80
CA ASP A 113 -8.87 -53.53 9.46
C ASP A 113 -9.49 -53.44 10.86
N PHE A 114 -10.81 -53.64 10.93
CA PHE A 114 -11.49 -53.78 12.20
C PHE A 114 -11.29 -55.21 12.70
N GLU A 115 -10.41 -55.37 13.69
CA GLU A 115 -10.32 -56.59 14.49
C GLU A 115 -11.52 -56.62 15.45
N ILE A 116 -12.72 -56.88 14.91
CA ILE A 116 -13.91 -57.11 15.71
C ILE A 116 -13.88 -58.57 16.13
N GLN A 117 -13.93 -58.82 17.45
CA GLN A 117 -14.02 -60.17 17.97
C GLN A 117 -15.31 -60.84 17.47
N ASP A 118 -15.19 -62.09 17.02
CA ASP A 118 -16.29 -62.85 16.39
C ASP A 118 -17.51 -62.99 17.31
N ASP A 119 -17.32 -63.01 18.63
CA ASP A 119 -18.39 -63.10 19.62
C ASP A 119 -19.30 -61.85 19.63
N VAL A 120 -18.71 -60.66 19.56
CA VAL A 120 -19.43 -59.39 19.48
C VAL A 120 -20.15 -59.23 18.14
N LEU A 121 -19.52 -59.72 17.05
CA LEU A 121 -20.15 -59.74 15.72
C LEU A 121 -21.37 -60.67 15.69
N GLU A 122 -21.23 -61.87 16.23
CA GLU A 122 -22.30 -62.86 16.27
C GLU A 122 -23.49 -62.35 17.10
N GLU A 123 -23.25 -61.79 18.29
CA GLU A 123 -24.32 -61.24 19.13
C GLU A 123 -25.04 -60.07 18.46
N SER A 124 -24.30 -59.15 17.83
CA SER A 124 -24.87 -57.98 17.15
C SER A 124 -25.70 -58.38 15.92
N LEU A 125 -25.23 -59.34 15.12
CA LEU A 125 -25.95 -59.83 13.95
C LEU A 125 -27.20 -60.64 14.33
N LEU A 126 -27.12 -61.50 15.34
CA LEU A 126 -28.26 -62.26 15.84
C LEU A 126 -29.36 -61.36 16.42
N ASN A 127 -28.97 -60.24 17.04
CA ASN A 127 -29.93 -59.31 17.65
C ASN A 127 -30.49 -58.30 16.63
N SER A 128 -29.74 -57.93 15.60
CA SER A 128 -30.16 -56.95 14.58
C SER A 128 -30.86 -57.57 13.38
N ILE A 129 -30.52 -58.80 13.01
CA ILE A 129 -31.14 -59.53 11.90
C ILE A 129 -32.17 -60.48 12.48
N ASN A 130 -33.43 -60.34 12.08
CA ASN A 130 -34.47 -61.30 12.40
C ASN A 130 -34.27 -62.56 11.54
N VAL A 131 -33.26 -63.37 11.91
CA VAL A 131 -32.80 -64.52 11.12
C VAL A 131 -33.94 -65.53 10.92
N GLU A 132 -34.88 -65.61 11.86
CA GLU A 132 -36.09 -66.42 11.79
C GLU A 132 -36.97 -66.06 10.58
N HIS A 133 -37.09 -64.78 10.23
CA HIS A 133 -37.87 -64.34 9.06
C HIS A 133 -37.28 -64.81 7.72
N TYR A 134 -35.97 -64.99 7.62
CA TYR A 134 -35.28 -65.40 6.38
C TYR A 134 -35.12 -66.92 6.23
N ILE A 135 -35.36 -67.68 7.29
CA ILE A 135 -35.30 -69.16 7.25
C ILE A 135 -36.69 -69.76 6.97
N VAL A 136 -37.77 -69.02 7.29
CA VAL A 136 -39.16 -69.49 7.22
C VAL A 136 -39.85 -69.09 5.91
N ASN A 137 -39.24 -68.23 5.08
CA ASN A 137 -39.71 -67.85 3.73
C ASN A 137 -38.63 -68.14 2.68
#